data_AF-A0A0E2YYA8-F1
#
_entry.id   AF-A0A0E2YYA8-F1
#
_cell.length_a   1.000
_cell.length_b   1.000
_cell.length_c   1.000
_cell.angle_alpha   90.00
_cell.angle_beta   90.00
_cell.angle_gamma   90.00
#
_symmetry.space_group_name_H-M   'P 1'
#
loop_
_entity.id
_entity.type
_entity.pdbx_description
1 polymer ?
#
loop_
_entity_poly.entity_id
_entity_poly.type
_entity_poly.pdbx_seq_one_letter_code
_entity_poly.pdbx_strand_id
1 'polypeptide(L)'
;VVAATYGDMRIINVYVPNGETVESEKYSYKLKWLPALNRWVKSELKNYSKMALLGDFNIAPEDRDVYDPEIWLGKVLCTLPERDAFNNLLNVGLIDSFRLFEQ
;
A
#
# COMPACT_ATOMS: atom_id res chain seq x y z
N VAL A 1 -5.94 -3.49 -10.22
CA VAL A 1 -6.10 -2.03 -10.04
C VAL A 1 -7.23 -1.58 -10.92
N VAL A 2 -8.18 -0.83 -10.37
CA VAL A 2 -9.24 -0.15 -11.13
C VAL A 2 -9.18 1.32 -10.78
N ALA A 3 -9.25 2.20 -11.78
CA ALA A 3 -9.24 3.64 -11.54
C ALA A 3 -10.30 4.33 -12.37
N ALA A 4 -10.94 5.33 -11.77
CA ALA A 4 -11.95 6.16 -12.40
C ALA A 4 -11.76 7.61 -11.94
N THR A 5 -12.28 8.55 -12.73
CA THR A 5 -12.28 9.96 -12.38
C THR A 5 -13.73 10.41 -12.28
N TYR A 6 -14.09 11.04 -11.16
CA TYR A 6 -15.41 11.62 -10.93
C TYR A 6 -15.24 13.09 -10.58
N GLY A 7 -15.73 13.99 -11.45
CA GLY A 7 -15.41 15.41 -11.36
C GLY A 7 -13.90 15.64 -11.46
N ASP A 8 -13.33 16.32 -10.46
CA ASP A 8 -11.90 16.58 -10.35
C ASP A 8 -11.15 15.58 -9.43
N MET A 9 -11.85 14.55 -8.92
CA MET A 9 -11.28 13.54 -8.02
C MET A 9 -10.88 12.28 -8.80
N ARG A 10 -9.61 11.87 -8.64
CA ARG A 10 -9.11 10.57 -9.12
C ARG A 10 -9.27 9.51 -8.05
N ILE A 11 -10.01 8.45 -8.34
CA ILE A 11 -10.26 7.34 -7.42
C ILE A 11 -9.54 6.11 -7.96
N ILE A 12 -8.63 5.55 -7.17
CA ILE A 12 -7.85 4.37 -7.50
C ILE A 12 -8.14 3.30 -6.44
N ASN A 13 -8.76 2.21 -6.87
CA ASN A 13 -9.00 1.04 -6.03
C ASN A 13 -7.96 -0.06 -6.32
N VAL A 14 -7.29 -0.54 -5.29
CA VAL A 14 -6.29 -1.60 -5.35
C VAL A 14 -6.69 -2.82 -4.53
N TYR A 15 -6.33 -3.99 -5.06
CA TYR A 15 -6.24 -5.22 -4.30
C TYR A 15 -4.81 -5.73 -4.51
N VAL A 16 -3.97 -5.48 -3.51
CA VAL A 16 -2.54 -5.79 -3.58
C VAL A 16 -2.38 -7.31 -3.42
N PRO A 17 -1.46 -7.96 -4.16
CA PRO A 17 -1.19 -9.38 -3.97
C PRO A 17 -0.89 -9.70 -2.50
N ASN A 18 -1.57 -10.70 -1.94
CA ASN A 18 -1.39 -11.09 -0.54
C ASN A 18 0.05 -11.50 -0.22
N GLY A 19 0.64 -12.36 -1.06
CA GLY A 19 2.02 -12.84 -0.91
C GLY A 19 2.14 -14.26 -0.36
N GLU A 20 1.11 -14.81 0.28
CA GLU A 20 1.06 -16.19 0.82
C GLU A 20 2.07 -16.48 1.95
N THR A 21 3.36 -16.65 1.63
CA THR A 21 4.47 -16.78 2.59
C THR A 21 5.71 -16.11 2.03
N VAL A 22 6.71 -15.79 2.86
CA VAL A 22 7.91 -15.06 2.41
C VAL A 22 8.78 -15.85 1.43
N GLU A 23 8.67 -17.18 1.45
CA GLU A 23 9.34 -18.10 0.51
C GLU A 23 8.54 -18.31 -0.80
N SER A 24 7.28 -17.88 -0.86
CA SER A 24 6.41 -18.10 -2.02
C SER A 24 6.83 -17.22 -3.21
N GLU A 25 6.69 -17.76 -4.42
CA GLU A 25 6.81 -16.96 -5.66
C GLU A 25 5.78 -15.81 -5.69
N LYS A 26 4.64 -15.96 -5.01
CA LYS A 26 3.62 -14.91 -4.89
C LYS A 26 4.12 -13.71 -4.09
N TYR A 27 4.95 -13.94 -3.07
CA TYR A 27 5.60 -12.86 -2.33
C TYR A 27 6.64 -12.14 -3.18
N SER A 28 7.44 -12.89 -3.94
CA SER A 28 8.34 -12.31 -4.95
C SER A 28 7.59 -11.48 -6.00
N TYR A 29 6.40 -11.91 -6.41
CA TYR A 29 5.53 -11.14 -7.30
C TYR A 29 5.01 -9.87 -6.61
N LYS A 30 4.53 -9.95 -5.36
CA LYS A 30 4.09 -8.80 -4.56
C LYS A 30 5.17 -7.72 -4.49
N LEU A 31 6.41 -8.11 -4.18
CA LEU A 31 7.54 -7.17 -4.08
C LEU A 31 7.94 -6.53 -5.42
N LYS A 32 7.62 -7.16 -6.56
CA LYS A 32 7.78 -6.54 -7.90
C LYS A 32 6.60 -5.64 -8.25
N TRP A 33 5.41 -6.00 -7.80
CA TRP A 33 4.16 -5.29 -8.05
C TRP A 33 4.10 -3.95 -7.31
N LEU A 34 4.54 -3.91 -6.05
CA LEU A 34 4.48 -2.71 -5.20
C LEU A 34 5.28 -1.51 -5.77
N PRO A 35 6.54 -1.65 -6.23
CA PRO A 35 7.26 -0.58 -6.90
C PRO A 35 6.61 -0.13 -8.21
N ALA A 36 5.94 -1.05 -8.94
CA ALA A 36 5.21 -0.71 -10.14
C ALA A 36 3.97 0.15 -9.84
N LEU A 37 3.22 -0.20 -8.78
CA LEU A 37 2.13 0.63 -8.27
C LEU A 37 2.65 2.02 -7.89
N ASN A 38 3.72 2.11 -7.09
CA ASN A 38 4.25 3.39 -6.64
C ASN A 38 4.66 4.32 -7.80
N ARG A 39 5.35 3.77 -8.81
CA ARG A 39 5.71 4.55 -10.02
C ARG A 39 4.48 5.07 -10.76
N TRP A 40 3.45 4.24 -10.90
CA TRP A 40 2.22 4.63 -11.59
C TRP A 40 1.44 5.67 -10.78
N VAL A 41 1.25 5.47 -9.48
CA VAL A 41 0.61 6.44 -8.57
C VAL A 41 1.33 7.79 -8.60
N LYS A 42 2.67 7.79 -8.55
CA LYS A 42 3.47 9.02 -8.69
C LYS A 42 3.22 9.74 -10.02
N SER A 43 2.98 9.01 -11.10
CA SER A 43 2.64 9.61 -12.39
C SER A 43 1.23 10.19 -12.42
N GLU A 44 0.27 9.52 -11.78
CA GLU A 44 -1.11 9.98 -11.66
C GLU A 44 -1.18 11.28 -10.83
N LEU A 45 -0.40 11.38 -9.74
CA LEU A 45 -0.37 12.56 -8.87
C LEU A 45 0.10 13.84 -9.60
N LYS A 46 0.80 13.71 -10.73
CA LYS A 46 1.16 14.86 -11.57
C LYS A 46 -0.03 15.44 -12.33
N ASN A 47 -1.03 14.61 -12.59
CA ASN A 47 -2.19 14.97 -13.42
C ASN A 47 -3.44 15.29 -12.57
N TYR A 48 -3.50 14.76 -11.34
CA TYR A 48 -4.66 14.89 -10.46
C TYR A 48 -4.23 15.41 -9.09
N SER A 49 -4.61 16.66 -8.78
CA SER A 49 -4.34 17.28 -7.47
C SER A 49 -5.24 16.75 -6.35
N LYS A 50 -6.40 16.17 -6.70
CA LYS A 50 -7.29 15.46 -5.78
C LYS A 50 -7.31 13.99 -6.14
N MET A 51 -6.79 13.15 -5.25
CA MET A 51 -6.70 11.71 -5.48
C MET A 51 -6.93 10.93 -4.19
N ALA A 52 -7.66 9.82 -4.31
CA ALA A 52 -7.74 8.78 -3.30
C ALA A 52 -7.19 7.46 -3.86
N LEU A 53 -6.15 6.93 -3.22
CA LEU A 53 -5.70 5.56 -3.39
C LEU A 53 -6.22 4.75 -2.21
N LEU A 54 -7.05 3.75 -2.47
CA LEU A 54 -7.72 2.96 -1.43
C LEU A 54 -7.87 1.50 -1.85
N GLY A 55 -8.21 0.65 -0.89
CA GLY A 55 -8.49 -0.77 -1.10
C GLY A 55 -7.77 -1.63 -0.07
N ASP A 56 -7.60 -2.91 -0.39
CA ASP A 56 -6.88 -3.84 0.48
C ASP A 56 -5.40 -3.92 0.05
N PHE A 57 -4.55 -3.35 0.89
CA PHE A 57 -3.11 -3.28 0.69
C PHE A 57 -2.39 -4.58 1.03
N ASN A 58 -3.02 -5.51 1.77
CA ASN A 58 -2.36 -6.69 2.31
C ASN A 58 -1.03 -6.35 3.03
N ILE A 59 -0.94 -5.18 3.68
CA ILE A 59 0.25 -4.74 4.41
C ILE A 59 -0.24 -4.08 5.69
N ALA A 60 0.34 -4.47 6.81
CA ALA A 60 0.19 -3.79 8.09
C ALA A 60 1.38 -2.81 8.27
N PRO A 61 1.16 -1.49 8.14
CA PRO A 61 2.25 -0.50 8.10
C PRO A 61 3.10 -0.46 9.35
N GLU A 62 2.50 -0.65 10.53
CA GLU A 62 3.14 -0.53 11.83
C GLU A 62 2.74 -1.69 12.75
N ASP A 63 3.49 -1.90 13.84
CA ASP A 63 3.18 -2.95 14.82
C ASP A 63 1.81 -2.74 15.49
N ARG A 64 1.38 -1.49 15.66
CA ARG A 64 0.04 -1.14 16.19
C ARG A 64 -1.12 -1.56 15.29
N ASP A 65 -0.85 -1.93 14.04
CA ASP A 65 -1.86 -2.43 13.09
C ASP A 65 -2.08 -3.93 13.17
N VAL A 66 -1.32 -4.62 14.03
CA VAL A 66 -1.29 -6.08 14.10
C VAL A 66 -1.52 -6.51 15.53
N TYR A 67 -2.35 -7.53 15.71
CA TYR A 67 -2.44 -8.19 17.01
C TYR A 67 -1.14 -8.96 17.25
N ASP A 68 -0.56 -8.82 18.44
CA ASP A 68 0.65 -9.55 18.86
C ASP A 68 1.81 -9.47 17.82
N PRO A 69 2.40 -8.27 17.62
CA PRO A 69 3.35 -8.01 16.54
C PRO A 69 4.60 -8.91 16.57
N GLU A 70 4.96 -9.44 17.75
CA GLU A 70 6.08 -10.38 17.90
C GLU A 70 5.86 -11.68 17.11
N ILE A 71 4.62 -12.19 17.06
CA ILE A 71 4.27 -13.40 16.30
C ILE A 71 4.35 -13.13 14.79
N TRP A 72 4.11 -11.90 14.36
CA TRP A 72 4.03 -11.51 12.96
C TRP A 72 5.34 -10.96 12.39
N LEU A 73 6.33 -10.68 13.23
CA LEU A 73 7.61 -10.16 12.82
C LEU A 73 8.23 -11.03 11.72
N GLY A 74 8.48 -10.42 10.55
CA GLY A 74 9.08 -11.10 9.40
C GLY A 74 8.14 -12.04 8.64
N LYS A 75 6.87 -12.15 9.00
CA LYS A 75 5.85 -12.87 8.23
C LYS A 75 5.23 -11.96 7.17
N VAL A 76 4.67 -12.57 6.12
CA VAL A 76 3.91 -11.88 5.09
C VAL A 76 2.88 -10.92 5.72
N LEU A 77 2.59 -9.82 5.03
CA LEU A 77 1.80 -8.67 5.51
C LEU A 77 2.58 -7.73 6.45
N CYS A 78 3.58 -8.21 7.18
CA CYS A 78 4.27 -7.47 8.24
C CYS A 78 5.79 -7.40 8.03
N THR A 79 6.30 -7.78 6.86
CA THR A 79 7.74 -7.75 6.60
C THR A 79 8.24 -6.31 6.43
N LEU A 80 9.55 -6.09 6.67
CA LEU A 80 10.17 -4.78 6.40
C LEU A 80 10.03 -4.34 4.94
N PRO A 81 10.26 -5.19 3.91
CA PRO A 81 10.07 -4.79 2.51
C PRO A 81 8.63 -4.38 2.17
N GLU A 82 7.62 -5.00 2.78
CA GLU A 82 6.22 -4.61 2.62
C GLU A 82 5.94 -3.24 3.26
N ARG A 83 6.40 -3.03 4.49
CA ARG A 83 6.25 -1.75 5.20
C ARG A 83 6.97 -0.62 4.47
N ASP A 84 8.18 -0.87 3.97
CA ASP A 84 8.94 0.10 3.16
C ASP A 84 8.20 0.44 1.87
N ALA A 85 7.57 -0.54 1.21
CA ALA A 85 6.76 -0.29 0.03
C ALA A 85 5.52 0.57 0.34
N PHE A 86 4.85 0.38 1.48
CA PHE A 86 3.76 1.25 1.92
C PHE A 86 4.26 2.67 2.22
N ASN A 87 5.36 2.80 2.98
CA ASN A 87 5.98 4.10 3.26
C ASN A 87 6.42 4.82 1.99
N ASN A 88 6.86 4.11 0.97
CA ASN A 88 7.18 4.68 -0.33
C ASN A 88 5.96 5.30 -1.05
N LEU A 89 4.75 4.77 -0.83
CA LEU A 89 3.52 5.40 -1.32
C LEU A 89 3.22 6.69 -0.56
N LEU A 90 3.46 6.74 0.74
CA LEU A 90 3.32 7.98 1.52
C LEU A 90 4.34 9.03 1.08
N ASN A 91 5.58 8.63 0.85
CA ASN A 91 6.68 9.51 0.45
C ASN A 91 6.48 10.18 -0.92
N VAL A 92 5.55 9.71 -1.77
CA VAL A 92 5.20 10.41 -3.01
C VAL A 92 4.15 11.52 -2.82
N GLY A 93 3.73 11.78 -1.58
CA GLY A 93 2.79 12.83 -1.22
C GLY A 93 1.39 12.33 -0.86
N LEU A 94 1.19 11.02 -0.75
CA LEU A 94 -0.04 10.47 -0.17
C LEU A 94 0.02 10.53 1.35
N ILE A 95 -1.16 10.53 1.97
CA ILE A 95 -1.32 10.58 3.42
C ILE A 95 -2.20 9.40 3.82
N ASP A 96 -1.80 8.67 4.87
CA ASP A 96 -2.68 7.67 5.48
C ASP A 96 -3.82 8.39 6.23
N SER A 97 -5.01 8.37 5.62
CA SER A 97 -6.18 9.06 6.16
C SER A 97 -6.59 8.57 7.55
N PHE A 98 -6.35 7.30 7.88
CA PHE A 98 -6.73 6.77 9.18
C PHE A 98 -5.85 7.33 10.31
N ARG A 99 -4.60 7.69 10.00
CA ARG A 99 -3.65 8.30 10.94
C ARG A 99 -3.87 9.79 11.17
N LEU A 100 -4.76 10.44 10.42
CA LEU A 100 -5.06 11.86 10.60
C LEU A 100 -5.99 12.14 11.78
N PHE A 101 -6.55 11.11 12.40
CA PHE A 101 -7.54 11.22 13.47
C PHE A 101 -7.06 10.49 14.74
N GLU A 102 -7.73 10.77 15.86
CA GLU A 102 -7.47 10.12 17.15
C GLU A 102 -7.69 8.60 17.05
N GLN A 103 -6.82 7.83 17.71
CA GLN A 103 -6.76 6.37 17.63
C GLN A 103 -7.14 5.71 18.95
#